data_AF-K7MKA0-F1
#
_entry.id   AF-K7MKA0-F1
#
_cell.length_a   1.000
_cell.length_b   1.000
_cell.length_c   1.000
_cell.angle_alpha   90.00
_cell.angle_beta   90.00
_cell.angle_gamma   90.00
#
_symmetry.space_group_name_H-M   'P 1'
#
loop_
_entity.id
_entity.type
_entity.pdbx_description
1 polymer ?
#
loop_
_entity_poly.entity_id
_entity_poly.type
_entity_poly.pdbx_seq_one_letter_code
_entity_poly.pdbx_strand_id
1 'polypeptide(L)'
;MRNINSVKEEFLKKWIWGLRKYSSQKKNMSLMERKKAIKLSADLAMASTRNKTTRWSRALIANASRDGNNNKVLAEHVTSSPQRPVAGKSFTARIRSCRNMLRRNRAVHSRAKDRVVASSVAKRLVQKRTRRLKSLLPGGESMDGVSLVEETLDYIQSLRAQVEVMRSLVTASEIKILNPSGGEKQALPYIR
;
A
#
# COMPACT_ATOMS: atom_id res chain seq x y z
N MET A 1 4.79 -15.01 4.54
CA MET A 1 3.97 -14.21 3.59
C MET A 1 2.59 -14.84 3.49
N ARG A 2 1.51 -14.07 3.36
CA ARG A 2 0.15 -14.61 3.21
C ARG A 2 -0.05 -15.23 1.82
N ASN A 3 -0.98 -16.18 1.69
CA ASN A 3 -1.42 -16.67 0.39
C ASN A 3 -1.99 -15.50 -0.43
N ILE A 4 -1.48 -15.31 -1.65
CA ILE A 4 -1.90 -14.19 -2.51
C ILE A 4 -3.38 -14.26 -2.89
N ASN A 5 -3.96 -15.46 -3.06
CA ASN A 5 -5.36 -15.62 -3.40
C ASN A 5 -6.27 -15.15 -2.26
N SER A 6 -5.91 -15.48 -1.01
CA SER A 6 -6.61 -14.94 0.17
C SER A 6 -6.52 -13.41 0.23
N VAL A 7 -5.37 -12.81 -0.11
CA VAL A 7 -5.25 -11.34 -0.17
C VAL A 7 -6.15 -10.75 -1.26
N LYS A 8 -6.24 -11.38 -2.44
CA LYS A 8 -7.14 -10.94 -3.53
C LYS A 8 -8.61 -11.00 -3.12
N GLU A 9 -9.04 -12.10 -2.50
CA GLU A 9 -10.41 -12.28 -2.04
C GLU A 9 -10.80 -11.22 -1.00
N GLU A 10 -9.96 -11.03 0.02
CA GLU A 10 -10.18 -10.02 1.05
C GLU A 10 -10.17 -8.61 0.45
N PHE A 11 -9.26 -8.34 -0.49
CA PHE A 11 -9.21 -7.06 -1.21
C PHE A 11 -10.51 -6.81 -1.95
N LEU A 12 -10.98 -7.79 -2.73
CA LEU A 12 -12.19 -7.68 -3.52
C LEU A 12 -13.42 -7.43 -2.63
N LYS A 13 -13.58 -8.20 -1.54
CA LYS A 13 -14.68 -8.01 -0.58
C LYS A 13 -14.69 -6.59 0.00
N LYS A 14 -13.54 -6.11 0.47
CA LYS A 14 -13.40 -4.78 1.06
C LYS A 14 -13.60 -3.67 0.02
N TRP A 15 -13.12 -3.89 -1.21
CA TRP A 15 -13.24 -2.91 -2.28
C TRP A 15 -14.67 -2.76 -2.79
N ILE A 16 -15.39 -3.87 -3.00
CA ILE A 16 -16.83 -3.85 -3.34
C ILE A 16 -17.61 -3.09 -2.27
N TRP A 17 -17.33 -3.34 -0.99
CA TRP A 17 -17.97 -2.64 0.10
C TRP A 17 -17.68 -1.12 0.05
N GLY A 18 -16.43 -0.74 -0.17
CA GLY A 18 -16.02 0.65 -0.34
C GLY A 18 -16.72 1.35 -1.50
N LEU A 19 -16.81 0.70 -2.66
CA LEU A 19 -17.49 1.23 -3.85
C LEU A 19 -18.99 1.43 -3.61
N ARG A 20 -19.66 0.44 -3.00
CA ARG A 20 -21.08 0.53 -2.63
C ARG A 20 -21.33 1.74 -1.73
N LYS A 21 -20.47 1.96 -0.73
CA LYS A 21 -20.63 3.08 0.19
C LYS A 21 -20.52 4.44 -0.50
N TYR A 22 -19.59 4.63 -1.45
CA TYR A 22 -19.55 5.86 -2.26
C TYR A 22 -20.82 6.05 -3.08
N SER A 23 -21.31 4.98 -3.73
CA SER A 23 -22.56 5.05 -4.52
C SER A 23 -23.78 5.41 -3.66
N SER A 24 -23.82 4.98 -2.40
CA SER A 24 -24.87 5.36 -1.44
C SER A 24 -24.72 6.81 -0.94
N GLN A 25 -23.50 7.32 -0.79
CA GLN A 25 -23.25 8.67 -0.28
C GLN A 25 -23.53 9.76 -1.32
N LYS A 26 -23.26 9.49 -2.60
CA LYS A 26 -23.43 10.48 -3.67
C LYS A 26 -23.90 9.81 -4.95
N LYS A 27 -25.19 9.96 -5.27
CA LYS A 27 -25.82 9.39 -6.48
C LYS A 27 -25.29 10.04 -7.76
N ASN A 28 -25.17 11.37 -7.77
CA ASN A 28 -24.71 12.14 -8.93
C ASN A 28 -23.27 12.61 -8.70
N MET A 29 -22.31 11.88 -9.28
CA MET A 29 -20.89 12.21 -9.23
C MET A 29 -20.37 12.57 -10.62
N SER A 30 -19.55 13.63 -10.69
CA SER A 30 -18.75 13.93 -11.88
C SER A 30 -17.75 12.80 -12.15
N LEU A 31 -17.24 12.73 -13.39
CA LEU A 31 -16.25 11.73 -13.77
C LEU A 31 -14.97 11.79 -12.91
N MET A 32 -14.54 12.99 -12.54
CA MET A 32 -13.36 13.18 -11.69
C MET A 32 -13.59 12.65 -10.28
N GLU A 33 -14.77 12.89 -9.71
CA GLU A 33 -15.15 12.36 -8.41
C GLU A 33 -15.25 10.84 -8.43
N ARG A 34 -15.80 10.26 -9.51
CA ARG A 34 -15.85 8.80 -9.67
C ARG A 34 -14.46 8.19 -9.71
N LYS A 35 -13.54 8.75 -10.50
CA LYS A 35 -12.13 8.31 -10.56
C LYS A 35 -11.46 8.39 -9.19
N LYS A 36 -11.68 9.49 -8.47
CA LYS A 36 -11.14 9.72 -7.13
C LYS A 36 -11.71 8.71 -6.12
N ALA A 37 -13.02 8.49 -6.13
CA ALA A 37 -13.71 7.52 -5.28
C ALA A 37 -13.18 6.10 -5.52
N ILE A 38 -13.04 5.68 -6.79
CA ILE A 38 -12.51 4.36 -7.15
C ILE A 38 -11.10 4.15 -6.59
N LYS A 39 -10.21 5.13 -6.79
CA LYS A 39 -8.83 5.09 -6.28
C LYS A 39 -8.83 5.00 -4.75
N LEU A 40 -9.56 5.89 -4.08
CA LEU A 40 -9.61 5.93 -2.62
C LEU A 40 -10.23 4.67 -2.02
N SER A 41 -11.30 4.13 -2.61
CA SER A 41 -11.86 2.84 -2.21
C SER A 41 -10.84 1.71 -2.34
N ALA A 42 -10.04 1.72 -3.40
CA ALA A 42 -9.02 0.69 -3.63
C ALA A 42 -7.87 0.83 -2.61
N ASP A 43 -7.38 2.05 -2.37
CA ASP A 43 -6.34 2.33 -1.38
C ASP A 43 -6.78 1.93 0.05
N LEU A 44 -8.02 2.28 0.43
CA LEU A 44 -8.61 1.89 1.70
C LEU A 44 -8.81 0.37 1.80
N ALA A 45 -9.36 -0.27 0.78
CA ALA A 45 -9.54 -1.71 0.75
C ALA A 45 -8.20 -2.44 0.90
N MET A 46 -7.19 -2.03 0.11
CA MET A 46 -5.85 -2.57 0.17
C MET A 46 -5.24 -2.40 1.57
N ALA A 47 -5.32 -1.21 2.17
CA ALA A 47 -4.85 -0.98 3.53
C ALA A 47 -5.58 -1.88 4.55
N SER A 48 -6.88 -2.05 4.43
CA SER A 48 -7.70 -2.83 5.37
C SER A 48 -7.62 -4.34 5.18
N THR A 49 -7.16 -4.84 4.03
CA THR A 49 -6.79 -6.27 3.91
C THR A 49 -5.57 -6.61 4.77
N ARG A 50 -4.74 -5.62 5.06
CA ARG A 50 -3.52 -5.83 5.82
C ARG A 50 -3.72 -5.73 7.31
N ASN A 51 -2.77 -6.34 8.02
CA ASN A 51 -2.77 -6.25 9.46
C ASN A 51 -2.53 -4.79 9.84
N LYS A 52 -3.28 -4.30 10.83
CA LYS A 52 -3.26 -2.91 11.32
C LYS A 52 -1.88 -2.47 11.83
N THR A 53 -0.95 -3.41 12.00
CA THR A 53 0.44 -3.18 12.39
C THR A 53 1.30 -2.59 11.28
N THR A 54 1.01 -2.93 10.02
CA THR A 54 1.78 -2.46 8.84
C THR A 54 1.76 -0.94 8.78
N ARG A 55 2.92 -0.32 8.61
CA ARG A 55 3.07 1.14 8.60
C ARG A 55 2.49 1.75 7.34
N TRP A 56 2.68 1.09 6.19
CA TRP A 56 2.18 1.63 4.92
C TRP A 56 0.65 1.66 4.85
N SER A 57 -0.04 0.65 5.42
CA SER A 57 -1.51 0.62 5.43
C SER A 57 -2.08 1.75 6.28
N ARG A 58 -1.47 1.99 7.46
CA ARG A 58 -1.82 3.13 8.33
C ARG A 58 -1.59 4.46 7.64
N ALA A 59 -0.51 4.59 6.86
CA ALA A 59 -0.26 5.79 6.08
C ALA A 59 -1.34 6.03 5.01
N LEU A 60 -1.80 4.98 4.31
CA LEU A 60 -2.91 5.10 3.35
C LEU A 60 -4.22 5.52 4.03
N ILE A 61 -4.56 4.91 5.18
CA ILE A 61 -5.77 5.27 5.95
C ILE A 61 -5.67 6.73 6.43
N ALA A 62 -4.52 7.14 6.96
CA ALA A 62 -4.30 8.52 7.41
C ALA A 62 -4.41 9.52 6.26
N ASN A 63 -3.87 9.19 5.09
CA ASN A 63 -3.98 10.02 3.90
C ASN A 63 -5.44 10.15 3.42
N ALA A 64 -6.21 9.06 3.45
CA ALA A 64 -7.63 9.06 3.09
C ALA A 64 -8.49 9.91 4.04
N SER A 65 -8.15 9.94 5.33
CA SER A 65 -8.84 10.77 6.34
C SER A 65 -8.59 12.28 6.18
N ARG A 66 -7.49 12.68 5.55
CA ARG A 66 -7.15 14.10 5.30
C ARG A 66 -7.90 14.69 4.11
N ASP A 67 -8.34 13.84 3.19
CA ASP A 67 -9.12 14.25 2.04
C ASP A 67 -10.54 14.53 2.52
N GLY A 68 -10.81 15.77 2.92
CA GLY A 68 -11.92 16.24 3.77
C GLY A 68 -13.36 16.00 3.27
N ASN A 69 -13.54 15.16 2.24
CA ASN A 69 -14.83 14.84 1.67
C ASN A 69 -15.32 13.48 2.20
N ASN A 70 -16.28 13.40 3.14
CA ASN A 70 -17.03 12.21 3.62
C ASN A 70 -16.27 10.89 3.89
N ASN A 71 -14.95 10.86 3.73
CA ASN A 71 -14.09 9.68 3.71
C ASN A 71 -13.68 9.25 5.11
N LYS A 72 -13.77 10.16 6.08
CA LYS A 72 -13.57 9.87 7.50
C LYS A 72 -14.47 8.70 7.93
N VAL A 73 -15.74 8.72 7.51
CA VAL A 73 -16.70 7.64 7.82
C VAL A 73 -16.27 6.31 7.21
N LEU A 74 -15.74 6.32 5.98
CA LEU A 74 -15.20 5.12 5.34
C LEU A 74 -13.98 4.58 6.09
N ALA A 75 -13.01 5.44 6.40
CA ALA A 75 -11.79 5.07 7.11
C ALA A 75 -12.10 4.46 8.49
N GLU A 76 -13.09 5.02 9.21
CA GLU A 76 -13.54 4.54 10.51
C GLU A 76 -14.25 3.17 10.44
N HIS A 77 -15.10 2.95 9.44
CA HIS A 77 -15.92 1.74 9.37
C HIS A 77 -15.18 0.56 8.75
N VAL A 78 -14.35 0.77 7.71
CA VAL A 78 -13.49 -0.33 7.22
C VAL A 78 -12.48 -0.73 8.30
N THR A 79 -12.11 0.23 9.16
CA THR A 79 -11.27 0.02 10.33
C THR A 79 -12.13 -0.08 11.60
N SER A 80 -13.09 -1.00 11.67
CA SER A 80 -13.84 -1.23 12.91
C SER A 80 -12.88 -1.62 14.04
N SER A 81 -12.44 -0.64 14.84
CA SER A 81 -11.86 -0.70 16.19
C SER A 81 -11.17 0.65 16.47
N PRO A 82 -11.39 1.28 17.65
CA PRO A 82 -10.98 2.66 17.91
C PRO A 82 -9.47 2.86 17.76
N GLN A 83 -9.09 3.68 16.79
CA GLN A 83 -7.73 4.15 16.63
C GLN A 83 -7.38 4.98 17.88
N ARG A 84 -6.59 4.43 18.80
CA ARG A 84 -5.88 5.29 19.75
C ARG A 84 -4.88 6.10 18.92
N PRO A 85 -4.99 7.44 18.86
CA PRO A 85 -3.93 8.23 18.27
C PRO A 85 -2.66 7.95 19.07
N VAL A 86 -1.71 7.26 18.44
CA VAL A 86 -0.37 7.11 18.98
C VAL A 86 0.25 8.50 18.92
N ALA A 87 0.04 9.24 20.02
CA ALA A 87 0.74 10.48 20.31
C ALA A 87 2.21 10.27 20.02
N GLY A 88 2.76 11.09 19.13
CA GLY A 88 4.16 11.06 18.74
C GLY A 88 5.03 11.24 19.97
N LYS A 89 5.45 10.13 20.58
CA LYS A 89 6.51 10.14 21.59
C LYS A 89 7.80 10.34 20.82
N SER A 90 8.19 11.61 20.72
CA SER A 90 9.50 12.06 20.29
C SER A 90 10.54 11.41 21.20
N PHE A 91 11.13 10.30 20.75
CA PHE A 91 12.34 9.77 21.35
C PHE A 91 13.49 10.66 20.88
N THR A 92 13.75 11.76 21.60
CA THR A 92 15.06 12.39 21.57
C THR A 92 16.04 11.49 22.34
N ALA A 93 16.39 10.36 21.74
CA ALA A 93 17.51 9.55 22.18
C ALA A 93 18.78 10.35 21.91
N ARG A 94 19.25 11.06 22.93
CA ARG A 94 20.55 11.73 22.96
C ARG A 94 21.63 10.65 22.84
N ILE A 95 22.05 10.38 21.60
CA ILE A 95 23.19 9.50 21.32
C ILE A 95 24.42 10.17 21.94
N ARG A 96 24.81 9.66 23.10
CA ARG A 96 26.02 10.03 23.83
C ARG A 96 27.20 9.51 23.00
N SER A 97 27.86 10.42 22.28
CA SER A 97 29.01 10.13 21.43
C SER A 97 30.19 9.68 22.28
N CYS A 98 30.47 8.38 22.30
CA CYS A 98 31.72 7.83 22.82
C CYS A 98 32.87 8.23 21.89
N ARG A 99 33.46 9.39 22.13
CA ARG A 99 34.74 9.78 21.54
C ARG A 99 35.84 9.13 22.38
N ASN A 100 36.88 8.64 21.70
CA ASN A 100 38.18 8.19 22.23
C ASN A 100 38.32 6.65 22.35
N MET A 101 38.70 6.01 21.24
CA MET A 101 39.65 4.89 21.32
C MET A 101 40.88 5.24 20.49
N LEU A 102 41.98 5.36 21.22
CA LEU A 102 43.33 5.67 20.78
C LEU A 102 43.85 4.64 19.77
N ARG A 103 44.46 5.17 18.70
CA ARG A 103 45.74 4.76 18.10
C ARG A 103 46.18 3.30 18.30
N ARG A 104 46.13 2.49 17.24
CA ARG A 104 47.07 1.36 17.11
C ARG A 104 47.38 0.97 15.65
N ASN A 105 48.67 1.05 15.34
CA ASN A 105 49.47 0.38 14.32
C ASN A 105 49.27 0.73 12.82
N ARG A 106 50.16 1.64 12.37
CA ARG A 106 50.41 2.07 10.99
C ARG A 106 51.29 1.05 10.24
N ALA A 107 50.75 -0.11 9.87
CA ALA A 107 51.46 -1.01 8.95
C ALA A 107 50.56 -1.78 7.96
N VAL A 108 49.24 -1.85 8.19
CA VAL A 108 48.27 -2.46 7.24
C VAL A 108 47.52 -1.39 6.43
N HIS A 109 48.12 -0.20 6.32
CA HIS A 109 47.39 1.03 5.99
C HIS A 109 46.84 1.10 4.56
N SER A 110 47.44 0.44 3.56
CA SER A 110 46.94 0.52 2.18
C SER A 110 45.60 -0.20 2.01
N ARG A 111 45.55 -1.51 2.33
CA ARG A 111 44.32 -2.31 2.26
C ARG A 111 43.23 -1.80 3.20
N ALA A 112 43.61 -1.29 4.38
CA ALA A 112 42.65 -0.69 5.30
C ALA A 112 42.07 0.63 4.74
N LYS A 113 42.88 1.48 4.10
CA LYS A 113 42.42 2.72 3.48
C LYS A 113 41.44 2.45 2.34
N ASP A 114 41.75 1.50 1.46
CA ASP A 114 40.85 1.10 0.36
C ASP A 114 39.53 0.53 0.88
N ARG A 115 39.58 -0.31 1.93
CA ARG A 115 38.37 -0.84 2.60
C ARG A 115 37.52 0.28 3.22
N VAL A 116 38.14 1.28 3.85
CA VAL A 116 37.43 2.43 4.42
C VAL A 116 36.76 3.26 3.32
N VAL A 117 37.47 3.51 2.21
CA VAL A 117 36.91 4.21 1.05
C VAL A 117 35.75 3.42 0.45
N ALA A 118 35.93 2.13 0.17
CA ALA A 118 34.89 1.25 -0.36
C ALA A 118 33.65 1.19 0.56
N SER A 119 33.86 1.08 1.87
CA SER A 119 32.78 1.11 2.87
C SER A 119 32.04 2.45 2.85
N SER A 120 32.75 3.57 2.73
CA SER A 120 32.13 4.90 2.64
C SER A 120 31.29 5.06 1.37
N VAL A 121 31.76 4.54 0.24
CA VAL A 121 31.04 4.55 -1.04
C VAL A 121 29.81 3.66 -0.95
N ALA A 122 29.96 2.44 -0.43
CA ALA A 122 28.84 1.51 -0.21
C ALA A 122 27.78 2.12 0.70
N LYS A 123 28.18 2.76 1.81
CA LYS A 123 27.26 3.45 2.73
C LYS A 123 26.50 4.58 2.03
N ARG A 124 27.18 5.41 1.23
CA ARG A 124 26.53 6.49 0.45
C ARG A 124 25.53 5.91 -0.57
N LEU A 125 25.89 4.83 -1.25
CA LEU A 125 25.02 4.16 -2.22
C LEU A 125 23.77 3.58 -1.56
N VAL A 126 23.94 2.88 -0.43
CA VAL A 126 22.84 2.32 0.36
C VAL A 126 21.93 3.46 0.84
N GLN A 127 22.47 4.53 1.41
CA GLN A 127 21.68 5.68 1.84
C GLN A 127 20.84 6.29 0.70
N LYS A 128 21.43 6.44 -0.49
CA LYS A 128 20.71 6.96 -1.68
C LYS A 128 19.57 6.01 -2.08
N ARG A 129 19.81 4.70 -2.10
CA ARG A 129 18.80 3.68 -2.44
C ARG A 129 17.69 3.62 -1.39
N THR A 130 18.04 3.64 -0.11
CA THR A 130 17.08 3.68 1.00
C THR A 130 16.18 4.91 0.89
N ARG A 131 16.74 6.10 0.65
CA ARG A 131 15.95 7.34 0.45
C ARG A 131 14.97 7.22 -0.71
N ARG A 132 15.42 6.69 -1.86
CA ARG A 132 14.52 6.45 -3.00
C ARG A 132 13.40 5.47 -2.64
N LEU A 133 13.72 4.38 -1.95
CA LEU A 133 12.71 3.40 -1.55
C LEU A 133 11.70 4.00 -0.55
N LYS A 134 12.15 4.83 0.39
CA LYS A 134 11.27 5.58 1.31
C LYS A 134 10.26 6.45 0.57
N SER A 135 10.68 7.15 -0.48
CA SER A 135 9.80 8.00 -1.27
C SER A 135 8.77 7.24 -2.12
N LEU A 136 8.97 5.94 -2.35
CA LEU A 136 8.07 5.10 -3.14
C LEU A 136 6.98 4.44 -2.28
N LEU A 137 7.22 4.30 -0.98
CA LEU A 137 6.28 3.65 -0.07
C LEU A 137 5.39 4.65 0.65
N PRO A 138 4.07 4.36 0.79
CA PRO A 138 3.21 5.11 1.69
C PRO A 138 3.79 5.10 3.11
N GLY A 139 4.10 6.28 3.65
CA GLY A 139 4.70 6.41 4.99
C GLY A 139 6.17 5.98 5.09
N GLY A 140 6.84 5.67 3.98
CA GLY A 140 8.21 5.17 3.95
C GLY A 140 9.23 6.10 4.59
N GLU A 141 9.01 7.43 4.51
CA GLU A 141 9.90 8.42 5.12
C GLU A 141 10.11 8.20 6.64
N SER A 142 9.09 7.71 7.32
CA SER A 142 9.09 7.44 8.77
C SER A 142 9.70 6.09 9.18
N MET A 143 10.07 5.23 8.22
CA MET A 143 10.53 3.86 8.49
C MET A 143 12.05 3.79 8.70
N ASP A 144 12.52 2.87 9.53
CA ASP A 144 13.95 2.53 9.62
C ASP A 144 14.36 1.57 8.48
N GLY A 145 15.66 1.29 8.33
CA GLY A 145 16.17 0.50 7.21
C GLY A 145 15.69 -0.95 7.18
N VAL A 146 15.49 -1.59 8.34
CA VAL A 146 15.06 -2.99 8.42
C VAL A 146 13.57 -3.08 8.13
N SER A 147 12.76 -2.28 8.83
CA SER A 147 11.31 -2.28 8.62
C SER A 147 10.92 -1.84 7.22
N LEU A 148 11.69 -0.96 6.58
CA LEU A 148 11.42 -0.51 5.21
C LEU A 148 11.38 -1.67 4.21
N VAL A 149 12.32 -2.62 4.30
CA VAL A 149 12.37 -3.75 3.36
C VAL A 149 11.19 -4.69 3.56
N GLU A 150 10.87 -5.02 4.81
CA GLU A 150 9.73 -5.87 5.16
C GLU A 150 8.40 -5.25 4.69
N GLU A 151 8.20 -3.96 4.97
CA GLU A 151 7.01 -3.21 4.56
C GLU A 151 6.93 -3.08 3.03
N THR A 152 8.08 -2.97 2.34
CA THR A 152 8.12 -2.95 0.87
C THR A 152 7.61 -4.25 0.27
N LEU A 153 8.08 -5.39 0.77
CA LEU A 153 7.67 -6.70 0.27
C LEU A 153 6.17 -6.93 0.49
N ASP A 154 5.65 -6.50 1.63
CA ASP A 154 4.22 -6.57 1.95
C ASP A 154 3.38 -5.65 1.04
N TYR A 155 3.87 -4.43 0.77
CA TYR A 155 3.21 -3.50 -0.14
C TYR A 155 3.19 -4.00 -1.58
N ILE A 156 4.31 -4.55 -2.09
CA ILE A 156 4.38 -5.15 -3.44
C ILE A 156 3.36 -6.28 -3.59
N GLN A 157 3.25 -7.16 -2.59
CA GLN A 157 2.27 -8.24 -2.64
C GLN A 157 0.83 -7.70 -2.71
N SER A 158 0.56 -6.62 -1.98
CA SER A 158 -0.77 -5.99 -1.94
C SER A 158 -1.10 -5.28 -3.27
N LEU A 159 -0.11 -4.61 -3.87
CA LEU A 159 -0.24 -4.02 -5.21
C LEU A 159 -0.52 -5.08 -6.27
N ARG A 160 0.19 -6.23 -6.24
CA ARG A 160 -0.08 -7.34 -7.17
C ARG A 160 -1.52 -7.82 -7.05
N ALA A 161 -1.99 -8.07 -5.83
CA ALA A 161 -3.35 -8.50 -5.59
C ALA A 161 -4.39 -7.47 -6.10
N GLN A 162 -4.18 -6.18 -5.80
CA GLN A 162 -5.03 -5.10 -6.29
C GLN A 162 -5.08 -5.08 -7.82
N VAL A 163 -3.93 -5.04 -8.48
CA VAL A 163 -3.83 -4.95 -9.95
C VAL A 163 -4.48 -6.17 -10.62
N GLU A 164 -4.24 -7.37 -10.11
CA GLU A 164 -4.84 -8.59 -10.67
C GLU A 164 -6.35 -8.59 -10.54
N VAL A 165 -6.90 -8.26 -9.37
CA VAL A 165 -8.36 -8.16 -9.16
C VAL A 165 -8.97 -7.11 -10.09
N MET A 166 -8.32 -5.95 -10.23
CA MET A 166 -8.78 -4.87 -11.10
C MET A 166 -8.78 -5.29 -12.57
N ARG A 167 -7.73 -5.98 -13.03
CA ARG A 167 -7.65 -6.52 -14.40
C ARG A 167 -8.72 -7.57 -14.67
N SER A 168 -8.91 -8.52 -13.76
CA SER A 168 -9.94 -9.55 -13.92
C SER A 168 -11.34 -8.95 -14.05
N LEU A 169 -11.63 -7.86 -13.33
CA LEU A 169 -12.89 -7.14 -13.47
C LEU A 169 -13.04 -6.43 -14.82
N VAL A 170 -11.98 -5.80 -15.31
CA VAL A 170 -11.97 -5.18 -16.66
C VAL A 170 -12.23 -6.24 -17.73
N THR A 171 -11.48 -7.34 -17.70
CA THR A 171 -11.66 -8.46 -18.64
C THR A 171 -13.07 -9.06 -18.58
N ALA A 172 -13.61 -9.29 -17.38
CA ALA A 172 -14.97 -9.80 -17.24
C ALA A 172 -16.02 -8.81 -17.79
N SER A 173 -15.79 -7.51 -17.63
CA SER A 173 -16.69 -6.48 -18.16
C SER A 173 -16.63 -6.38 -19.69
N GLU A 174 -15.45 -6.54 -20.29
CA GLU A 174 -15.26 -6.56 -21.74
C GLU A 174 -15.96 -7.78 -22.37
N ILE A 175 -15.81 -8.97 -21.78
CA ILE A 175 -16.49 -10.19 -22.24
C ILE A 175 -18.02 -10.03 -22.21
N LYS A 176 -18.56 -9.38 -21.17
CA LYS A 176 -20.01 -9.12 -21.06
C LYS A 176 -20.51 -8.16 -22.15
N ILE A 177 -19.69 -7.18 -22.54
CA ILE A 177 -20.03 -6.25 -23.62
C ILE A 177 -20.01 -6.97 -24.98
N LEU A 178 -19.07 -7.89 -25.20
CA LEU A 178 -18.93 -8.64 -26.45
C LEU A 178 -19.94 -9.79 -26.60
N ASN A 179 -20.40 -10.38 -25.49
CA ASN A 179 -21.40 -11.46 -25.47
C ASN A 179 -22.67 -11.04 -24.70
N PRO A 180 -23.45 -10.05 -25.19
CA PRO A 180 -24.63 -9.57 -24.47
C PRO A 180 -25.81 -10.55 -24.50
N SER A 181 -25.78 -11.58 -25.36
CA SER A 181 -26.94 -12.42 -25.67
C SER A 181 -26.75 -13.88 -25.27
N GLY A 182 -27.13 -14.20 -24.04
CA GLY A 182 -27.80 -15.49 -23.75
C GLY A 182 -29.23 -15.46 -24.29
N GLY A 183 -29.40 -15.00 -25.53
CA GLY A 183 -30.69 -14.86 -26.20
C GLY A 183 -31.26 -16.24 -26.43
N GLU A 184 -32.28 -16.55 -25.64
CA GLU A 184 -33.30 -17.57 -25.87
C GLU A 184 -33.34 -18.01 -27.33
N LYS A 185 -32.90 -19.26 -27.56
CA LYS A 185 -33.42 -20.01 -28.69
C LYS A 185 -34.92 -20.10 -28.47
N GLN A 186 -35.66 -19.19 -29.11
CA GLN A 186 -37.10 -19.32 -29.30
C GLN A 186 -37.30 -20.66 -29.99
N ALA A 187 -37.63 -21.67 -29.19
CA ALA A 187 -38.21 -22.90 -29.67
C ALA A 187 -39.52 -22.50 -30.32
N LEU A 188 -39.52 -22.38 -31.66
CA LEU A 188 -40.74 -22.17 -32.42
C LEU A 188 -41.67 -23.35 -32.11
N PRO A 189 -42.87 -23.11 -31.55
CA PRO A 189 -43.85 -24.16 -31.40
C PRO A 189 -44.35 -24.53 -32.81
N TYR A 190 -44.11 -25.78 -33.19
CA TYR A 190 -44.70 -26.38 -34.38
C TYR A 190 -46.22 -26.33 -34.21
N ILE A 191 -46.89 -25.53 -35.04
CA ILE A 191 -48.35 -25.41 -35.05
C ILE A 191 -48.92 -26.74 -35.55
N ARG A 192 -49.94 -27.18 -34.81
CA ARG A 192 -50.65 -28.47 -34.82
C ARG A 192 -51.01 -29.02 -36.19
#